data_AF-A0A4U6T261-F1
#
_entry.id   AF-A0A4U6T261-F1
#
_cell.length_a   1.000
_cell.length_b   1.000
_cell.length_c   1.000
_cell.angle_alpha   90.00
_cell.angle_beta   90.00
_cell.angle_gamma   90.00
#
_symmetry.space_group_name_H-M   'P 1'
#
loop_
_entity.id
_entity.type
_entity.pdbx_description
1 polymer ?
#
loop_
_entity_poly.entity_id
_entity_poly.type
_entity_poly.pdbx_seq_one_letter_code
_entity_poly.pdbx_strand_id
1 'polypeptide(L)'
;MTPPPLSESSPPTERVRRGPDGVEHTFTISYIPDPDYAVLDVVSATAHRLPDHDIFNAGCLGVIAAPGAKASGFMVVEFQFIVGGTGASLHCFSSQTGAWVEKDVRNPLPRWIWNFNNVVSHNGKLWWVDTAAGLLACDPFADNPDMAYVPLPENDDDNRDDGARGCACYYCSERQIATRRRVQLSNATFRCVQITSARKTKDHAHDTAPATVTMRTLADPETAHWTLDYKVPFADIWADHTYKAAGLPEKEPVLAFIHPNNPDVLYFSLDDYLFAVDMRAKKLIECEAHESGVSSSSLLAWELPPALTAPAAGVPENGSNDESATAASA
;
A
#
# COMPACT_ATOMS: atom_id res chain seq x y z
N MET A 1 18.20 14.92 -0.84
CA MET A 1 17.23 15.56 0.06
C MET A 1 17.69 15.34 1.48
N THR A 2 17.87 16.41 2.26
CA THR A 2 18.12 16.29 3.71
C THR A 2 16.75 16.33 4.38
N PRO A 3 16.37 15.33 5.21
CA PRO A 3 15.10 15.38 5.92
C PRO A 3 15.07 16.59 6.87
N PRO A 4 13.90 17.23 7.07
CA PRO A 4 13.77 18.30 8.05
C PRO A 4 14.15 17.80 9.45
N PRO A 5 14.68 18.67 10.33
CA PRO A 5 15.03 18.29 11.69
C PRO A 5 13.78 17.84 12.47
N LEU A 6 13.93 16.78 13.26
CA LEU A 6 12.88 16.26 14.13
C LEU A 6 12.52 17.29 15.21
N SER A 7 11.25 17.32 15.60
CA SER A 7 10.77 18.04 16.78
C SER A 7 11.43 17.52 18.08
N GLU A 8 11.69 18.43 19.04
CA GLU A 8 12.21 18.04 20.37
C GLU A 8 11.13 17.28 21.16
N SER A 9 11.41 16.04 21.54
CA SER A 9 10.49 15.23 22.35
C SER A 9 10.43 15.72 23.80
N SER A 10 9.23 15.79 24.39
CA SER A 10 9.07 16.05 25.83
C SER A 10 9.72 14.95 26.69
N PRO A 11 10.36 15.29 27.82
CA PRO A 11 11.05 14.30 28.65
C PRO A 11 10.06 13.30 29.29
N PRO A 12 10.45 12.03 29.47
CA PRO A 12 9.60 11.02 30.09
C PRO A 12 9.24 11.38 31.53
N THR A 13 8.02 11.06 31.97
CA THR A 13 7.56 11.25 33.35
C THR A 13 7.46 9.91 34.07
N GLU A 14 8.09 9.77 35.24
CA GLU A 14 7.91 8.58 36.09
C GLU A 14 6.59 8.64 36.87
N ARG A 15 5.89 7.51 36.95
CA ARG A 15 4.73 7.31 37.82
C ARG A 15 4.88 6.03 38.63
N VAL A 16 4.51 6.10 39.91
CA VAL A 16 4.48 4.95 40.80
C VAL A 16 3.02 4.55 41.06
N ARG A 17 2.70 3.28 40.89
CA ARG A 17 1.39 2.71 41.23
C ARG A 17 1.56 1.57 42.21
N ARG A 18 0.89 1.65 43.36
CA ARG A 18 0.86 0.57 44.34
C ARG A 18 -0.26 -0.42 44.00
N GLY A 19 0.10 -1.70 43.88
CA GLY A 19 -0.82 -2.80 43.65
C GLY A 19 -1.62 -3.18 44.91
N PRO A 20 -2.69 -3.99 44.76
CA PRO A 20 -3.51 -4.48 45.87
C PRO A 20 -2.74 -5.35 46.87
N ASP A 21 -1.61 -5.90 46.44
CA ASP A 21 -0.64 -6.69 47.22
C ASP A 21 0.37 -5.83 47.99
N GLY A 22 0.31 -4.49 47.86
CA GLY A 22 1.23 -3.55 48.48
C GLY A 22 2.54 -3.35 47.71
N VAL A 23 2.73 -4.02 46.58
CA VAL A 23 3.93 -3.86 45.73
C VAL A 23 3.83 -2.57 44.93
N GLU A 24 4.88 -1.76 44.96
CA GLU A 24 4.97 -0.55 44.14
C GLU A 24 5.59 -0.87 42.79
N HIS A 25 4.87 -0.50 41.72
CA HIS A 25 5.35 -0.57 40.36
C HIS A 25 5.64 0.84 39.84
N THR A 26 6.88 1.06 39.42
CA THR A 26 7.30 2.29 38.75
C THR A 26 7.19 2.10 37.25
N PHE A 27 6.54 3.02 36.57
CA PHE A 27 6.41 3.04 35.12
C PHE A 27 6.84 4.40 34.59
N THR A 28 7.61 4.38 33.52
CA THR A 28 7.96 5.58 32.76
C THR A 28 6.89 5.81 31.71
N ILE A 29 6.23 6.97 31.78
CA ILE A 29 5.31 7.45 30.74
C ILE A 29 6.11 8.40 29.86
N SER A 30 6.55 7.92 28.71
CA SER A 30 6.97 8.78 27.61
C SER A 30 5.73 9.14 26.78
N TYR A 31 5.62 10.41 26.39
CA TYR A 31 4.75 10.78 25.29
C TYR A 31 5.41 10.28 24.01
N ILE A 32 4.68 9.52 23.20
CA ILE A 32 5.10 9.25 21.84
C ILE A 32 5.11 10.63 21.16
N PRO A 33 6.24 11.13 20.65
CA PRO A 33 6.27 12.40 19.93
C PRO A 33 5.24 12.33 18.80
N ASP A 34 4.48 13.41 18.59
CA ASP A 34 3.56 13.45 17.46
C ASP A 34 4.38 13.26 16.18
N PRO A 35 4.03 12.26 15.34
CA PRO A 35 4.80 11.98 14.14
C PRO A 35 4.79 13.20 13.21
N ASP A 36 5.98 13.60 12.77
CA ASP A 36 6.17 14.67 11.80
C ASP A 36 5.93 14.13 10.37
N TYR A 37 5.06 14.79 9.61
CA TYR A 37 4.75 14.41 8.22
C TYR A 37 5.28 15.43 7.22
N ALA A 38 5.69 14.96 6.05
CA ALA A 38 6.11 15.81 4.95
C ALA A 38 5.63 15.25 3.61
N VAL A 39 5.27 16.15 2.69
CA VAL A 39 4.99 15.82 1.30
C VAL A 39 6.26 16.00 0.48
N LEU A 40 6.65 14.94 -0.22
CA LEU A 40 7.82 14.93 -1.08
C LEU A 40 7.39 15.16 -2.53
N ASP A 41 7.90 16.24 -3.12
CA ASP A 41 7.85 16.42 -4.57
C ASP A 41 9.17 15.92 -5.15
N VAL A 42 9.11 14.73 -5.73
CA VAL A 42 10.29 14.02 -6.25
C VAL A 42 10.79 14.67 -7.54
N VAL A 43 9.92 15.31 -8.32
CA VAL A 43 10.30 15.96 -9.58
C VAL A 43 11.10 17.23 -9.29
N SER A 44 10.67 18.02 -8.31
CA SER A 44 11.42 19.22 -7.89
C SER A 44 12.49 18.93 -6.83
N ALA A 45 12.58 17.70 -6.32
CA ALA A 45 13.43 17.30 -5.21
C ALA A 45 13.22 18.16 -3.94
N THR A 46 11.97 18.56 -3.68
CA THR A 46 11.59 19.38 -2.52
C THR A 46 10.75 18.59 -1.53
N ALA A 47 10.77 19.05 -0.28
CA ALA A 47 9.96 18.50 0.80
C ALA A 47 9.18 19.63 1.48
N HIS A 48 7.89 19.43 1.68
CA HIS A 48 7.00 20.36 2.38
C HIS A 48 6.57 19.71 3.70
N ARG A 49 7.06 20.22 4.83
CA ARG A 49 6.62 19.77 6.15
C ARG A 49 5.17 20.20 6.38
N LEU A 50 4.36 19.28 6.88
CA LEU A 50 2.99 19.58 7.29
C LEU A 50 3.00 20.25 8.67
N PRO A 51 2.14 21.25 8.91
CA PRO A 51 1.98 21.81 10.25
C PRO A 51 1.34 20.77 11.18
N ASP A 52 1.64 20.89 12.48
CA ASP A 52 1.17 19.98 13.52
C ASP A 52 -0.34 19.75 13.43
N HIS A 53 -0.73 18.48 13.45
CA HIS A 53 -2.10 18.03 13.37
C HIS A 53 -2.23 16.67 14.06
N ASP A 54 -3.33 16.47 14.79
CA ASP A 54 -3.64 15.22 15.47
C ASP A 54 -4.02 14.15 14.43
N ILE A 55 -3.00 13.58 13.77
CA ILE A 55 -3.15 12.50 12.80
C ILE A 55 -3.25 11.19 13.58
N PHE A 56 -4.43 10.57 13.53
CA PHE A 56 -4.71 9.34 14.27
C PHE A 56 -4.15 8.11 13.57
N ASN A 57 -4.11 8.11 12.24
CA ASN A 57 -3.62 6.97 11.47
C ASN A 57 -2.99 7.41 10.14
N ALA A 58 -1.68 7.21 10.02
CA ALA A 58 -0.94 7.48 8.78
C ALA A 58 -1.50 6.71 7.56
N GLY A 59 -2.10 5.54 7.77
CA GLY A 59 -2.76 4.77 6.69
C GLY A 59 -4.01 5.45 6.13
N CYS A 60 -4.56 6.45 6.82
CA CYS A 60 -5.70 7.24 6.35
C CYS A 60 -5.29 8.49 5.56
N LEU A 61 -3.99 8.80 5.45
CA LEU A 61 -3.50 9.96 4.73
C LEU A 61 -3.41 9.70 3.22
N GLY A 62 -3.99 10.60 2.44
CA GLY A 62 -3.82 10.68 0.99
C GLY A 62 -3.27 12.03 0.56
N VAL A 63 -2.53 12.06 -0.54
CA VAL A 63 -2.10 13.29 -1.20
C VAL A 63 -2.72 13.39 -2.59
N ILE A 64 -3.22 14.57 -2.94
CA ILE A 64 -3.81 14.85 -4.25
C ILE A 64 -3.36 16.21 -4.76
N ALA A 65 -3.00 16.29 -6.04
CA ALA A 65 -2.66 17.55 -6.68
C ALA A 65 -3.90 18.44 -6.81
N ALA A 66 -3.73 19.75 -6.67
CA ALA A 66 -4.80 20.71 -6.88
C ALA A 66 -5.30 20.65 -8.34
N PRO A 67 -6.62 20.77 -8.59
CA PRO A 67 -7.17 20.66 -9.92
C PRO A 67 -6.76 21.83 -10.81
N GLY A 68 -6.47 21.53 -12.09
CA GLY A 68 -6.22 22.52 -13.15
C GLY A 68 -4.75 22.66 -13.56
N ALA A 69 -4.50 22.80 -14.86
CA ALA A 69 -3.16 22.78 -15.48
C ALA A 69 -2.20 23.91 -15.03
N LYS A 70 -2.69 24.88 -14.27
CA LYS A 70 -1.91 26.01 -13.71
C LYS A 70 -1.88 26.02 -12.18
N ALA A 71 -2.59 25.11 -11.51
CA ALA A 71 -2.64 25.08 -10.06
C ALA A 71 -1.35 24.44 -9.52
N SER A 72 -0.42 25.27 -9.07
CA SER A 72 0.66 24.80 -8.20
C SER A 72 0.06 24.51 -6.82
N GLY A 73 0.10 23.27 -6.39
CA GLY A 73 -0.32 22.88 -5.05
C GLY A 73 -0.81 21.46 -4.95
N PHE A 74 -0.88 20.99 -3.71
CA PHE A 74 -1.45 19.74 -3.30
C PHE A 74 -2.35 19.94 -2.09
N MET A 75 -3.19 18.94 -1.84
CA MET A 75 -3.94 18.76 -0.61
C MET A 75 -3.54 17.44 0.02
N VAL A 76 -3.31 17.45 1.34
CA VAL A 76 -3.20 16.22 2.14
C VAL A 76 -4.50 16.04 2.89
N VAL A 77 -5.04 14.83 2.88
CA VAL A 77 -6.33 14.54 3.47
C VAL A 77 -6.23 13.32 4.37
N GLU A 78 -6.68 13.45 5.61
CA GLU A 78 -6.92 12.32 6.50
C GLU A 78 -8.42 12.04 6.57
N PHE A 79 -8.80 10.75 6.47
CA PHE A 79 -10.15 10.31 6.82
C PHE A 79 -10.18 9.83 8.28
N GLN A 80 -10.88 10.56 9.14
CA GLN A 80 -11.06 10.22 10.54
C GLN A 80 -12.48 9.72 10.80
N PHE A 81 -12.62 8.62 11.53
CA PHE A 81 -13.91 8.01 11.81
C PHE A 81 -13.95 7.39 13.21
N ILE A 82 -15.15 7.28 13.75
CA ILE A 82 -15.41 6.57 15.01
C ILE A 82 -16.24 5.32 14.70
N VAL A 83 -15.79 4.17 15.20
CA VAL A 83 -16.50 2.91 15.05
C VAL A 83 -17.87 2.99 15.71
N GLY A 84 -18.90 2.63 14.96
CA GLY A 84 -20.32 2.74 15.32
C GLY A 84 -20.99 4.05 14.89
N GLY A 85 -20.20 5.07 14.51
CA GLY A 85 -20.70 6.38 14.07
C GLY A 85 -21.06 6.42 12.59
N THR A 86 -22.19 7.05 12.24
CA THR A 86 -22.59 7.31 10.85
C THR A 86 -21.90 8.54 10.24
N GLY A 87 -21.29 9.38 11.08
CA GLY A 87 -20.45 10.49 10.66
C GLY A 87 -18.97 10.13 10.69
N ALA A 88 -18.20 10.84 9.89
CA ALA A 88 -16.74 10.88 9.84
C ALA A 88 -16.32 12.30 9.45
N SER A 89 -15.02 12.60 9.50
CA SER A 89 -14.48 13.89 9.07
C SER A 89 -13.31 13.69 8.09
N LEU A 90 -13.19 14.63 7.16
CA LEU A 90 -12.01 14.80 6.33
C LEU A 90 -11.21 15.97 6.86
N HIS A 91 -9.94 15.74 7.16
CA HIS A 91 -9.02 16.76 7.62
C HIS A 91 -8.12 17.10 6.46
N CYS A 92 -8.31 18.29 5.87
CA CYS A 92 -7.71 18.69 4.61
C CYS A 92 -6.68 19.79 4.82
N PHE A 93 -5.39 19.48 4.69
CA PHE A 93 -4.33 20.47 4.57
C PHE A 93 -4.22 20.96 3.13
N SER A 94 -4.30 22.27 2.91
CA SER A 94 -4.01 22.87 1.60
C SER A 94 -2.65 23.55 1.61
N SER A 95 -1.79 23.18 0.67
CA SER A 95 -0.50 23.86 0.43
C SER A 95 -0.64 25.34 0.04
N GLN A 96 -1.81 25.76 -0.46
CA GLN A 96 -2.05 27.15 -0.85
C GLN A 96 -2.39 28.04 0.35
N THR A 97 -3.16 27.51 1.30
CA THR A 97 -3.55 28.26 2.51
C THR A 97 -2.59 28.01 3.67
N GLY A 98 -1.83 26.91 3.63
CA GLY A 98 -0.96 26.47 4.71
C GLY A 98 -1.72 25.99 5.95
N ALA A 99 -3.03 25.71 5.84
CA ALA A 99 -3.90 25.40 6.96
C ALA A 99 -4.69 24.10 6.76
N TRP A 100 -4.98 23.43 7.87
CA TRP A 100 -5.92 22.32 7.94
C TRP A 100 -7.36 22.85 8.03
N VAL A 101 -8.27 22.22 7.30
CA VAL A 101 -9.71 22.46 7.35
C VAL A 101 -10.41 21.12 7.56
N GLU A 102 -11.28 21.06 8.56
CA GLU A 102 -12.13 19.90 8.82
C GLU A 102 -13.44 20.02 8.00
N LYS A 103 -13.86 18.89 7.42
CA LYS A 103 -15.12 18.76 6.68
C LYS A 103 -15.87 17.53 7.16
N ASP A 104 -17.12 17.71 7.58
CA ASP A 104 -18.00 16.60 7.95
C ASP A 104 -18.38 15.77 6.72
N VAL A 105 -18.31 14.45 6.86
CA VAL A 105 -18.71 13.49 5.84
C VAL A 105 -19.47 12.31 6.43
N ARG A 106 -20.12 11.52 5.58
CA ARG A 106 -20.77 10.27 6.01
C ARG A 106 -19.74 9.13 6.08
N ASN A 107 -19.84 8.30 7.10
CA ASN A 107 -19.18 6.99 7.11
C ASN A 107 -20.14 5.95 6.51
N PRO A 108 -19.88 5.44 5.29
CA PRO A 108 -20.80 4.51 4.62
C PRO A 108 -20.84 3.12 5.28
N LEU A 109 -19.82 2.75 6.08
CA LEU A 109 -19.83 1.52 6.87
C LEU A 109 -19.54 1.80 8.36
N PRO A 110 -20.53 2.28 9.14
CA PRO A 110 -20.35 2.67 10.54
C PRO A 110 -19.77 1.57 11.43
N ARG A 111 -20.12 0.31 11.17
CA ARG A 111 -19.69 -0.85 11.98
C ARG A 111 -18.34 -1.41 11.55
N TRP A 112 -17.77 -0.91 10.46
CA TRP A 112 -16.49 -1.39 9.96
C TRP A 112 -15.34 -0.62 10.61
N ILE A 113 -14.30 -1.34 11.00
CA ILE A 113 -13.05 -0.73 11.47
C ILE A 113 -12.16 -0.61 10.25
N TRP A 114 -12.19 0.55 9.58
CA TRP A 114 -11.38 0.77 8.39
C TRP A 114 -9.89 0.61 8.70
N ASN A 115 -9.19 -0.10 7.82
CA ASN A 115 -7.75 -0.24 7.83
C ASN A 115 -7.29 -0.18 6.38
N PHE A 116 -6.96 1.02 5.94
CA PHE A 116 -6.60 1.24 4.55
C PHE A 116 -5.17 0.77 4.31
N ASN A 117 -5.03 -0.09 3.30
CA ASN A 117 -3.75 -0.59 2.83
C ASN A 117 -3.06 0.40 1.89
N ASN A 118 -3.83 1.31 1.29
CA ASN A 118 -3.35 2.31 0.36
C ASN A 118 -4.34 3.47 0.25
N VAL A 119 -3.86 4.66 -0.10
CA VAL A 119 -4.69 5.81 -0.48
C VAL A 119 -4.13 6.40 -1.76
N VAL A 120 -4.95 6.44 -2.81
CA VAL A 120 -4.49 6.85 -4.16
C VAL A 120 -5.29 8.03 -4.70
N SER A 121 -4.62 8.92 -5.41
CA SER A 121 -5.27 9.96 -6.21
C SER A 121 -5.59 9.43 -7.59
N HIS A 122 -6.86 9.51 -8.00
CA HIS A 122 -7.30 9.06 -9.31
C HIS A 122 -8.60 9.77 -9.73
N ASN A 123 -8.62 10.26 -10.98
CA ASN A 123 -9.76 10.97 -11.58
C ASN A 123 -10.33 12.10 -10.70
N GLY A 124 -9.44 12.90 -10.11
CA GLY A 124 -9.82 14.05 -9.27
C GLY A 124 -10.35 13.69 -7.88
N LYS A 125 -10.37 12.41 -7.52
CA LYS A 125 -10.78 11.93 -6.19
C LYS A 125 -9.59 11.31 -5.45
N LEU A 126 -9.69 11.29 -4.13
CA LEU A 126 -8.90 10.37 -3.31
C LEU A 126 -9.68 9.08 -3.12
N TRP A 127 -8.95 7.96 -3.14
CA TRP A 127 -9.48 6.62 -3.00
C TRP A 127 -8.76 5.91 -1.86
N TRP A 128 -9.46 5.66 -0.75
CA TRP A 128 -8.94 4.87 0.37
C TRP A 128 -9.28 3.40 0.13
N VAL A 129 -8.26 2.55 0.13
CA VAL A 129 -8.35 1.13 -0.24
C VAL A 129 -8.27 0.26 1.00
N ASP A 130 -9.39 -0.34 1.40
CA ASP A 130 -9.41 -1.41 2.41
C ASP A 130 -9.60 -2.76 1.71
N THR A 131 -8.59 -3.63 1.76
CA THR A 131 -8.59 -4.93 1.08
C THR A 131 -9.55 -5.97 1.69
N ALA A 132 -10.21 -5.66 2.81
CA ALA A 132 -11.26 -6.50 3.39
C ALA A 132 -12.66 -5.99 3.00
N ALA A 133 -12.90 -4.68 3.08
CA ALA A 133 -14.23 -4.10 2.87
C ALA A 133 -14.46 -3.58 1.44
N GLY A 134 -13.57 -2.74 0.93
CA GLY A 134 -13.84 -1.97 -0.28
C GLY A 134 -13.06 -0.68 -0.41
N LEU A 135 -13.50 0.12 -1.36
CA LEU A 135 -12.94 1.43 -1.66
C LEU A 135 -13.85 2.51 -1.10
N LEU A 136 -13.27 3.51 -0.45
CA LEU A 136 -13.93 4.80 -0.21
C LEU A 136 -13.39 5.83 -1.17
N ALA A 137 -14.24 6.71 -1.67
CA ALA A 137 -13.78 7.79 -2.53
C ALA A 137 -14.56 9.09 -2.35
N CYS A 138 -13.88 10.21 -2.46
CA CYS A 138 -14.51 11.53 -2.55
C CYS A 138 -13.60 12.52 -3.29
N ASP A 139 -14.20 13.60 -3.78
CA ASP A 139 -13.45 14.80 -4.16
C ASP A 139 -13.25 15.65 -2.90
N PRO A 140 -12.01 15.75 -2.37
CA PRO A 140 -11.76 16.52 -1.16
C PRO A 140 -11.78 18.04 -1.40
N PHE A 141 -11.75 18.51 -2.65
CA PHE A 141 -11.83 19.93 -2.99
C PHE A 141 -13.26 20.47 -2.95
N ALA A 142 -14.27 19.60 -3.04
CA ALA A 142 -15.67 20.01 -2.93
C ALA A 142 -15.95 20.65 -1.56
N ASP A 143 -16.83 21.66 -1.54
CA ASP A 143 -17.26 22.32 -0.29
C ASP A 143 -17.96 21.33 0.65
N ASN A 144 -18.76 20.42 0.08
CA ASN A 144 -19.43 19.34 0.78
C ASN A 144 -19.07 18.00 0.12
N PRO A 145 -17.97 17.35 0.53
CA PRO A 145 -17.53 16.08 -0.05
C PRO A 145 -18.55 14.96 0.20
N ASP A 146 -18.90 14.20 -0.84
CA ASP A 146 -19.72 12.99 -0.70
C ASP A 146 -18.85 11.74 -0.77
N MET A 147 -18.98 10.88 0.24
CA MET A 147 -18.21 9.65 0.37
C MET A 147 -18.90 8.53 -0.39
N ALA A 148 -18.35 8.16 -1.54
CA ALA A 148 -18.71 6.96 -2.28
C ALA A 148 -18.09 5.73 -1.61
N TYR A 149 -18.81 4.61 -1.67
CA TYR A 149 -18.32 3.30 -1.24
C TYR A 149 -18.50 2.30 -2.37
N VAL A 150 -17.42 1.59 -2.69
CA VAL A 150 -17.42 0.50 -3.66
C VAL A 150 -17.05 -0.80 -2.95
N PRO A 151 -17.98 -1.76 -2.78
CA PRO A 151 -17.67 -3.06 -2.20
C PRO A 151 -16.68 -3.84 -3.07
N LEU A 152 -15.90 -4.71 -2.43
CA LEU A 152 -15.06 -5.68 -3.13
C LEU A 152 -15.92 -6.74 -3.83
N PRO A 153 -15.38 -7.42 -4.86
CA PRO A 153 -16.09 -8.54 -5.47
C PRO A 153 -16.40 -9.61 -4.44
N GLU A 154 -17.56 -10.25 -4.60
CA GLU A 154 -17.93 -11.41 -3.80
C GLU A 154 -16.84 -12.49 -3.92
N ASN A 155 -16.60 -13.18 -2.81
CA ASN A 155 -15.65 -14.26 -2.79
C ASN A 155 -16.21 -15.39 -3.65
N ASP A 156 -15.38 -15.95 -4.54
CA ASP A 156 -15.77 -17.13 -5.34
C ASP A 156 -16.20 -18.34 -4.49
N ASP A 157 -15.85 -18.32 -3.21
CA ASP A 157 -16.14 -19.38 -2.26
C ASP A 157 -16.99 -18.89 -1.08
N ASP A 158 -18.30 -18.74 -1.29
CA ASP A 158 -19.27 -18.49 -0.22
C ASP A 158 -19.43 -19.65 0.78
N ASN A 159 -18.76 -20.78 0.55
CA ASN A 159 -18.60 -21.82 1.56
C ASN A 159 -17.52 -21.39 2.55
N ARG A 160 -17.94 -20.51 3.47
CA ARG A 160 -17.33 -20.20 4.77
C ARG A 160 -17.27 -21.48 5.62
N ASP A 161 -16.50 -22.47 5.20
CA ASP A 161 -16.33 -23.70 5.98
C ASP A 161 -15.68 -23.31 7.30
N ASP A 162 -16.30 -23.77 8.38
CA ASP A 162 -16.23 -23.36 9.79
C ASP A 162 -14.87 -23.64 10.47
N GLY A 163 -13.81 -23.69 9.68
CA GLY A 163 -12.48 -24.19 10.03
C GLY A 163 -11.37 -23.15 9.98
N ALA A 164 -11.69 -21.84 9.94
CA ALA A 164 -10.69 -20.84 10.24
C ALA A 164 -10.18 -21.11 11.67
N ARG A 165 -8.93 -21.56 11.78
CA ARG A 165 -8.21 -21.65 13.07
C ARG A 165 -8.01 -20.21 13.57
N GLY A 166 -9.04 -19.62 14.18
CA GLY A 166 -9.06 -18.21 14.57
C GLY A 166 -10.47 -17.71 14.89
N CYS A 167 -10.54 -16.55 15.57
CA CYS A 167 -11.73 -15.91 16.14
C CYS A 167 -12.98 -15.97 15.23
N ALA A 168 -14.13 -16.38 15.79
CA ALA A 168 -15.43 -16.48 15.11
C ALA A 168 -16.07 -15.12 14.73
N CYS A 169 -15.29 -14.02 14.74
CA CYS A 169 -15.78 -12.70 14.44
C CYS A 169 -15.70 -12.41 12.92
N TYR A 170 -16.78 -11.89 12.33
CA TYR A 170 -16.86 -11.56 10.89
C TYR A 170 -15.71 -10.65 10.44
N TYR A 171 -15.37 -9.63 11.24
CA TYR A 171 -14.25 -8.74 10.96
C TYR A 171 -12.92 -9.51 10.86
N CYS A 172 -12.70 -10.48 11.74
CA CYS A 172 -11.49 -11.29 11.81
C CYS A 172 -11.34 -12.17 10.57
N SER A 173 -12.44 -12.80 10.10
CA SER A 173 -12.43 -13.63 8.90
C SER A 173 -12.15 -12.82 7.63
N GLU A 174 -12.80 -11.66 7.48
CA GLU A 174 -12.56 -10.79 6.33
C GLU A 174 -11.12 -10.25 6.31
N ARG A 175 -10.55 -9.93 7.48
CA ARG A 175 -9.14 -9.51 7.60
C ARG A 175 -8.16 -10.62 7.23
N GLN A 176 -8.49 -11.90 7.47
CA GLN A 176 -7.66 -13.00 7.00
C GLN A 176 -7.68 -13.11 5.48
N ILE A 177 -8.85 -12.96 4.84
CA ILE A 177 -8.97 -12.96 3.38
C ILE A 177 -8.17 -11.81 2.76
N ALA A 178 -8.24 -10.63 3.38
CA ALA A 178 -7.54 -9.42 2.95
C ALA A 178 -6.01 -9.58 2.88
N THR A 179 -5.40 -10.45 3.69
CA THR A 179 -3.95 -10.73 3.61
C THR A 179 -3.53 -11.32 2.26
N ARG A 180 -4.46 -11.98 1.56
CA ARG A 180 -4.29 -12.65 0.27
C ARG A 180 -4.90 -11.85 -0.89
N ARG A 181 -5.32 -10.61 -0.61
CA ARG A 181 -5.93 -9.71 -1.58
C ARG A 181 -5.07 -8.48 -1.79
N ARG A 182 -4.99 -8.00 -3.02
CA ARG A 182 -4.50 -6.66 -3.33
C ARG A 182 -5.49 -5.95 -4.22
N VAL A 183 -5.67 -4.66 -3.94
CA VAL A 183 -6.47 -3.77 -4.77
C VAL A 183 -5.61 -2.56 -5.12
N GLN A 184 -5.29 -2.40 -6.40
CA GLN A 184 -4.38 -1.35 -6.88
C GLN A 184 -4.85 -0.84 -8.24
N LEU A 185 -4.39 0.37 -8.61
CA LEU A 185 -4.53 0.85 -9.98
C LEU A 185 -3.50 0.13 -10.86
N SER A 186 -3.96 -0.40 -11.99
CA SER A 186 -3.09 -0.81 -13.09
C SER A 186 -3.69 -0.31 -14.39
N ASN A 187 -2.87 0.38 -15.20
CA ASN A 187 -3.28 1.08 -16.41
C ASN A 187 -4.48 2.01 -16.16
N ALA A 188 -4.38 2.85 -15.12
CA ALA A 188 -5.40 3.80 -14.69
C ALA A 188 -6.78 3.20 -14.37
N THR A 189 -6.86 1.91 -14.02
CA THR A 189 -8.12 1.26 -13.64
C THR A 189 -7.90 0.37 -12.43
N PHE A 190 -8.89 0.27 -11.53
CA PHE A 190 -8.77 -0.56 -10.34
C PHE A 190 -8.76 -2.05 -10.70
N ARG A 191 -7.85 -2.78 -10.08
CA ARG A 191 -7.67 -4.22 -10.17
C ARG A 191 -7.76 -4.83 -8.77
N CYS A 192 -8.50 -5.91 -8.63
CA CYS A 192 -8.58 -6.71 -7.42
C CYS A 192 -8.03 -8.10 -7.72
N VAL A 193 -6.90 -8.45 -7.11
CA VAL A 193 -6.31 -9.78 -7.18
C VAL A 193 -6.54 -10.50 -5.87
N GLN A 194 -7.04 -11.73 -5.93
CA GLN A 194 -7.24 -12.61 -4.79
C GLN A 194 -6.49 -13.93 -5.01
N ILE A 195 -5.74 -14.37 -4.00
CA ILE A 195 -5.26 -15.75 -3.90
C ILE A 195 -6.25 -16.55 -3.04
N THR A 196 -6.86 -17.56 -3.64
CA THR A 196 -7.71 -18.54 -2.93
C THR A 196 -6.88 -19.78 -2.62
N SER A 197 -6.77 -20.15 -1.34
CA SER A 197 -5.95 -21.28 -0.89
C SER A 197 -6.45 -22.62 -1.43
N ALA A 198 -5.54 -23.57 -1.53
CA ALA A 198 -5.86 -24.96 -1.77
C ALA A 198 -6.77 -25.53 -0.67
N ARG A 199 -7.89 -26.17 -1.04
CA ARG A 199 -8.83 -26.80 -0.10
C ARG A 199 -8.61 -28.31 -0.07
N LYS A 200 -8.66 -28.89 1.13
CA LYS A 200 -8.86 -30.34 1.29
C LYS A 200 -10.34 -30.62 1.09
N THR A 201 -10.71 -31.36 0.04
CA THR A 201 -12.10 -31.80 -0.11
C THR A 201 -12.39 -32.85 0.96
N LYS A 202 -13.51 -32.70 1.69
CA LYS A 202 -13.90 -33.64 2.77
C LYS A 202 -14.15 -35.06 2.24
N ASP A 203 -14.42 -35.20 0.95
CA ASP A 203 -14.88 -36.46 0.35
C ASP A 203 -13.78 -37.24 -0.41
N HIS A 204 -12.65 -36.61 -0.77
CA HIS A 204 -11.53 -37.27 -1.42
C HIS A 204 -10.19 -36.77 -0.87
N ALA A 205 -9.65 -37.50 0.11
CA ALA A 205 -8.36 -37.20 0.76
C ALA A 205 -7.15 -37.09 -0.20
N HIS A 206 -7.33 -37.36 -1.50
CA HIS A 206 -6.31 -37.25 -2.55
C HIS A 206 -6.52 -36.10 -3.54
N ASP A 207 -7.67 -35.42 -3.54
CA ASP A 207 -7.96 -34.37 -4.53
C ASP A 207 -7.96 -33.00 -3.84
N THR A 208 -6.75 -32.46 -3.68
CA THR A 208 -6.54 -31.09 -3.19
C THR A 208 -6.53 -30.16 -4.39
N ALA A 209 -7.59 -29.38 -4.57
CA ALA A 209 -7.61 -28.35 -5.61
C ALA A 209 -6.48 -27.34 -5.35
N PRO A 210 -5.64 -27.00 -6.34
CA PRO A 210 -4.52 -26.09 -6.14
C PRO A 210 -4.99 -24.67 -5.82
N ALA A 211 -4.15 -23.93 -5.10
CA ALA A 211 -4.38 -22.51 -4.87
C ALA A 211 -4.49 -21.77 -6.21
N THR A 212 -5.35 -20.76 -6.26
CA THR A 212 -5.71 -20.07 -7.50
C THR A 212 -5.61 -18.57 -7.35
N VAL A 213 -5.07 -17.90 -8.37
CA VAL A 213 -5.03 -16.44 -8.49
C VAL A 213 -6.21 -16.00 -9.36
N THR A 214 -7.05 -15.12 -8.83
CA THR A 214 -8.17 -14.51 -9.58
C THR A 214 -7.95 -13.01 -9.72
N MET A 215 -8.05 -12.47 -10.94
CA MET A 215 -8.00 -11.05 -11.25
C MET A 215 -9.38 -10.53 -11.65
N ARG A 216 -9.78 -9.40 -11.07
CA ARG A 216 -10.99 -8.67 -11.44
C ARG A 216 -10.73 -7.20 -11.68
N THR A 217 -11.46 -6.62 -12.62
CA THR A 217 -11.39 -5.22 -13.01
C THR A 217 -12.65 -4.47 -12.60
N LEU A 218 -12.47 -3.31 -11.97
CA LEU A 218 -13.53 -2.32 -11.78
C LEU A 218 -13.34 -1.22 -12.84
N ALA A 219 -14.03 -1.37 -13.97
CA ALA A 219 -13.93 -0.44 -15.10
C ALA A 219 -14.60 0.91 -14.80
N ASP A 220 -15.77 0.87 -14.15
CA ASP A 220 -16.49 2.05 -13.70
C ASP A 220 -16.80 1.93 -12.21
N PRO A 221 -16.08 2.69 -11.35
CA PRO A 221 -16.32 2.69 -9.92
C PRO A 221 -17.74 3.05 -9.51
N GLU A 222 -18.46 3.85 -10.29
CA GLU A 222 -19.83 4.27 -9.97
C GLU A 222 -20.83 3.09 -10.09
N THR A 223 -20.49 2.07 -10.88
CA THR A 223 -21.31 0.84 -11.00
C THR A 223 -21.06 -0.17 -9.89
N ALA A 224 -19.94 -0.03 -9.16
CA ALA A 224 -19.41 -1.03 -8.24
C ALA A 224 -19.31 -2.47 -8.83
N HIS A 225 -19.26 -2.59 -10.15
CA HIS A 225 -19.25 -3.88 -10.82
C HIS A 225 -17.82 -4.34 -11.15
N TRP A 226 -17.43 -5.47 -10.55
CA TRP A 226 -16.15 -6.11 -10.79
C TRP A 226 -16.28 -7.23 -11.83
N THR A 227 -15.58 -7.08 -12.95
CA THR A 227 -15.56 -8.08 -14.03
C THR A 227 -14.38 -9.03 -13.86
N LEU A 228 -14.59 -10.33 -14.07
CA LEU A 228 -13.53 -11.34 -14.05
C LEU A 228 -12.67 -11.26 -15.31
N ASP A 229 -11.35 -11.10 -15.14
CA ASP A 229 -10.40 -11.05 -16.27
C ASP A 229 -9.73 -12.40 -16.53
N TYR A 230 -9.27 -13.05 -15.45
CA TYR A 230 -8.67 -14.38 -15.49
C TYR A 230 -8.68 -15.05 -14.11
N LYS A 231 -8.58 -16.38 -14.14
CA LYS A 231 -8.43 -17.26 -12.98
C LYS A 231 -7.37 -18.32 -13.31
N VAL A 232 -6.26 -18.32 -12.58
CA VAL A 232 -5.05 -19.11 -12.90
C VAL A 232 -4.65 -19.95 -11.68
N PRO A 233 -4.70 -21.28 -11.78
CA PRO A 233 -4.15 -22.16 -10.76
C PRO A 233 -2.62 -22.00 -10.65
N PHE A 234 -2.08 -21.97 -9.43
CA PHE A 234 -0.63 -21.96 -9.24
C PHE A 234 0.04 -23.21 -9.81
N ALA A 235 -0.66 -24.34 -9.84
CA ALA A 235 -0.17 -25.56 -10.47
C ALA A 235 0.22 -25.36 -11.95
N ASP A 236 -0.51 -24.50 -12.69
CA ASP A 236 -0.17 -24.20 -14.08
C ASP A 236 1.11 -23.36 -14.19
N ILE A 237 1.34 -22.45 -13.24
CA ILE A 237 2.55 -21.60 -13.17
C ILE A 237 3.76 -22.47 -12.80
N TRP A 238 3.63 -23.33 -11.79
CA TRP A 238 4.68 -24.25 -11.35
C TRP A 238 5.05 -25.28 -12.41
N ALA A 239 4.07 -25.71 -13.23
CA ALA A 239 4.31 -26.67 -14.30
C ALA A 239 5.19 -26.11 -15.42
N ASP A 240 5.22 -24.78 -15.62
CA ASP A 240 5.96 -24.15 -16.70
C ASP A 240 7.49 -24.27 -16.52
N HIS A 241 8.17 -24.43 -17.66
CA HIS A 241 9.61 -24.58 -17.72
C HIS A 241 10.39 -23.37 -17.18
N THR A 242 9.88 -22.15 -17.31
CA THR A 242 10.54 -20.94 -16.78
C THR A 242 10.56 -20.94 -15.26
N TYR A 243 9.48 -21.35 -14.60
CA TYR A 243 9.41 -21.48 -13.14
C TYR A 243 10.35 -22.56 -12.64
N LYS A 244 10.35 -23.74 -13.29
CA LYS A 244 11.25 -24.85 -12.96
C LYS A 244 12.72 -24.49 -13.14
N ALA A 245 13.05 -23.76 -14.21
CA ALA A 245 14.41 -23.32 -14.49
C ALA A 245 14.94 -22.34 -13.44
N ALA A 246 14.07 -21.52 -12.84
CA ALA A 246 14.44 -20.61 -11.75
C ALA A 246 14.69 -21.32 -10.41
N GLY A 247 14.30 -22.59 -10.27
CA GLY A 247 14.52 -23.38 -9.05
C GLY A 247 13.68 -22.92 -7.84
N LEU A 248 12.59 -22.18 -8.07
CA LEU A 248 11.69 -21.73 -7.02
C LEU A 248 10.87 -22.90 -6.45
N PRO A 249 10.55 -22.89 -5.13
CA PRO A 249 9.74 -23.95 -4.53
C PRO A 249 8.29 -23.89 -5.02
N GLU A 250 7.64 -25.05 -5.15
CA GLU A 250 6.20 -25.17 -5.44
C GLU A 250 5.38 -24.94 -4.16
N LYS A 251 5.47 -23.71 -3.63
CA LYS A 251 4.79 -23.23 -2.43
C LYS A 251 3.98 -22.00 -2.78
N GLU A 252 2.83 -21.84 -2.13
CA GLU A 252 1.98 -20.67 -2.33
C GLU A 252 2.74 -19.39 -1.92
N PRO A 253 2.95 -18.44 -2.85
CA PRO A 253 3.65 -17.21 -2.55
C PRO A 253 2.72 -16.14 -1.98
N VAL A 254 3.30 -15.08 -1.43
CA VAL A 254 2.55 -13.88 -1.00
C VAL A 254 2.46 -12.90 -2.16
N LEU A 255 1.26 -12.41 -2.44
CA LEU A 255 1.07 -11.36 -3.44
C LEU A 255 1.70 -10.04 -2.97
N ALA A 256 2.67 -9.54 -3.73
CA ALA A 256 3.34 -8.28 -3.46
C ALA A 256 2.52 -7.10 -4.05
N PHE A 257 2.52 -6.97 -5.37
CA PHE A 257 1.79 -5.90 -6.08
C PHE A 257 1.44 -6.30 -7.52
N ILE A 258 0.60 -5.48 -8.15
CA ILE A 258 0.16 -5.57 -9.55
C ILE A 258 1.03 -4.60 -10.36
N HIS A 259 1.54 -5.03 -11.51
CA HIS A 259 2.36 -4.14 -12.34
C HIS A 259 1.56 -2.88 -12.73
N PRO A 260 2.09 -1.65 -12.55
CA PRO A 260 1.32 -0.40 -12.70
C PRO A 260 0.73 -0.17 -14.08
N ASN A 261 1.36 -0.67 -15.14
CA ASN A 261 0.92 -0.50 -16.52
C ASN A 261 0.48 -1.79 -17.23
N ASN A 262 0.60 -2.95 -16.59
CA ASN A 262 0.28 -4.23 -17.23
C ASN A 262 -0.44 -5.15 -16.24
N PRO A 263 -1.77 -5.20 -16.24
CA PRO A 263 -2.51 -5.96 -15.23
C PRO A 263 -2.30 -7.48 -15.32
N ASP A 264 -1.77 -8.00 -16.43
CA ASP A 264 -1.46 -9.42 -16.57
C ASP A 264 -0.13 -9.80 -15.89
N VAL A 265 0.67 -8.85 -15.42
CA VAL A 265 1.93 -9.11 -14.71
C VAL A 265 1.75 -8.87 -13.21
N LEU A 266 1.96 -9.94 -12.43
CA LEU A 266 1.84 -9.91 -10.96
C LEU A 266 3.18 -10.22 -10.30
N TYR A 267 3.47 -9.50 -9.22
CA TYR A 267 4.66 -9.68 -8.41
C TYR A 267 4.33 -10.46 -7.14
N PHE A 268 5.18 -11.43 -6.84
CA PHE A 268 5.03 -12.35 -5.72
C PHE A 268 6.32 -12.41 -4.92
N SER A 269 6.17 -12.48 -3.60
CA SER A 269 7.26 -12.77 -2.67
C SER A 269 7.15 -14.20 -2.17
N LEU A 270 8.26 -14.94 -2.23
CA LEU A 270 8.35 -16.30 -1.71
C LEU A 270 9.72 -16.51 -1.08
N ASP A 271 9.72 -16.68 0.24
CA ASP A 271 10.93 -16.77 1.05
C ASP A 271 11.85 -15.56 0.77
N ASP A 272 13.04 -15.76 0.18
CA ASP A 272 14.01 -14.69 -0.13
C ASP A 272 13.94 -14.22 -1.59
N TYR A 273 12.82 -14.44 -2.28
CA TYR A 273 12.68 -14.11 -3.69
C TYR A 273 11.51 -13.16 -3.94
N LEU A 274 11.73 -12.18 -4.80
CA LEU A 274 10.70 -11.39 -5.47
C LEU A 274 10.70 -11.79 -6.94
N PHE A 275 9.54 -12.19 -7.47
CA PHE A 275 9.44 -12.61 -8.85
C PHE A 275 8.16 -12.14 -9.51
N ALA A 276 8.22 -11.92 -10.82
CA ALA A 276 7.07 -11.51 -11.62
C ALA A 276 6.59 -12.65 -12.53
N VAL A 277 5.28 -12.80 -12.62
CA VAL A 277 4.63 -13.80 -13.47
C VAL A 277 3.71 -13.10 -14.45
N ASP A 278 3.85 -13.43 -15.74
CA ASP A 278 2.82 -13.18 -16.74
C ASP A 278 1.69 -14.20 -16.51
N MET A 279 0.55 -13.73 -16.04
CA MET A 279 -0.58 -14.56 -15.68
C MET A 279 -1.32 -15.14 -16.90
N ARG A 280 -1.23 -14.49 -18.07
CA ARG A 280 -1.85 -14.99 -19.31
C ARG A 280 -1.00 -16.08 -19.93
N ALA A 281 0.31 -15.86 -19.99
CA ALA A 281 1.26 -16.85 -20.46
C ALA A 281 1.53 -17.95 -19.42
N LYS A 282 1.27 -17.66 -18.13
CA LYS A 282 1.57 -18.49 -16.95
C LYS A 282 3.07 -18.74 -16.79
N LYS A 283 3.87 -17.71 -17.11
CA LYS A 283 5.33 -17.79 -17.19
C LYS A 283 5.98 -16.84 -16.22
N LEU A 284 7.09 -17.29 -15.65
CA LEU A 284 7.99 -16.43 -14.91
C LEU A 284 8.68 -15.47 -15.88
N ILE A 285 8.62 -14.17 -15.59
CA ILE A 285 9.28 -13.13 -16.39
C ILE A 285 10.67 -12.82 -15.80
N GLU A 286 10.69 -12.56 -14.51
CA GLU A 286 11.88 -12.14 -13.76
C GLU A 286 11.82 -12.69 -12.34
N CYS A 287 12.99 -12.89 -11.73
CA CYS A 287 13.14 -13.39 -10.39
C CYS A 287 14.44 -12.85 -9.81
N GLU A 288 14.34 -12.16 -8.69
CA GLU A 288 15.48 -11.57 -7.98
C GLU A 288 15.49 -12.05 -6.53
N ALA A 289 16.68 -12.27 -5.99
CA ALA A 289 16.86 -12.46 -4.57
C ALA A 289 16.60 -11.12 -3.86
N HIS A 290 15.84 -11.15 -2.78
CA HIS A 290 15.47 -10.01 -1.98
C HIS A 290 15.72 -10.30 -0.50
N GLU A 291 16.08 -9.29 0.28
CA GLU A 291 16.32 -9.47 1.72
C GLU A 291 15.07 -10.02 2.43
N SER A 292 15.29 -11.08 3.21
CA SER A 292 14.27 -11.73 4.01
C SER A 292 13.68 -10.77 5.05
N GLY A 293 12.35 -10.77 5.20
CA GLY A 293 11.66 -10.02 6.26
C GLY A 293 11.00 -8.70 5.84
N VAL A 294 11.09 -8.30 4.57
CA VAL A 294 10.29 -7.18 4.06
C VAL A 294 8.87 -7.64 3.81
N SER A 295 7.94 -7.14 4.63
CA SER A 295 6.50 -7.39 4.44
C SER A 295 6.08 -6.91 3.06
N SER A 296 5.23 -7.68 2.37
CA SER A 296 4.61 -7.27 1.10
C SER A 296 3.87 -5.92 1.17
N SER A 297 3.49 -5.48 2.38
CA SER A 297 2.96 -4.13 2.62
C SER A 297 4.00 -3.01 2.52
N SER A 298 5.27 -3.34 2.32
CA SER A 298 6.41 -2.40 2.28
C SER A 298 6.97 -2.23 0.87
N LEU A 299 6.42 -2.94 -0.11
CA LEU A 299 6.79 -2.83 -1.52
C LEU A 299 5.82 -1.90 -2.23
N LEU A 300 6.36 -0.85 -2.85
CA LEU A 300 5.62 0.08 -3.68
C LEU A 300 6.14 -0.03 -5.11
N ALA A 301 5.22 -0.29 -6.04
CA ALA A 301 5.53 -0.15 -7.45
C ALA A 301 5.69 1.34 -7.74
N TRP A 302 6.88 1.73 -8.21
CA TRP A 302 7.18 3.13 -8.47
C TRP A 302 7.76 3.33 -9.86
N GLU A 303 7.00 4.00 -10.72
CA GLU A 303 7.50 4.48 -12.00
C GLU A 303 8.25 5.79 -11.77
N LEU A 304 9.58 5.73 -11.92
CA LEU A 304 10.42 6.91 -11.79
C LEU A 304 10.10 7.88 -12.94
N PRO A 305 9.81 9.16 -12.63
CA PRO A 305 9.71 10.21 -13.64
C PRO A 305 10.91 10.18 -14.61
N PRO A 306 10.71 10.47 -15.92
CA PRO A 306 11.78 10.53 -16.91
C PRO A 306 12.98 11.42 -16.48
N ALA A 307 12.69 12.49 -15.74
CA ALA A 307 13.71 13.40 -15.21
C ALA A 307 14.69 12.74 -14.21
N LEU A 308 14.28 11.64 -13.56
CA LEU A 308 15.09 10.89 -12.61
C LEU A 308 15.75 9.65 -13.22
N THR A 309 15.30 9.23 -14.42
CA THR A 309 15.86 8.10 -15.17
C THR A 309 16.90 8.53 -16.19
N ALA A 310 16.99 9.82 -16.53
CA ALA A 310 18.03 10.33 -17.41
C ALA A 310 19.42 10.25 -16.75
N PRO A 311 20.46 9.69 -17.41
CA PRO A 311 21.81 9.72 -16.90
C PRO A 311 22.27 11.19 -16.77
N ALA A 312 22.84 11.54 -15.62
CA ALA A 312 23.41 12.86 -15.40
C ALA A 312 24.39 13.19 -16.54
N ALA A 313 24.09 14.22 -17.32
CA ALA A 313 24.98 14.68 -18.38
C ALA A 313 26.36 14.99 -17.78
N GLY A 314 27.39 14.35 -18.34
CA GLY A 314 28.72 14.26 -17.78
C GLY A 314 29.35 15.61 -17.42
N VAL A 315 30.03 15.64 -16.27
CA VAL A 315 30.99 16.69 -15.94
C VAL A 315 32.18 16.53 -16.89
N PRO A 316 32.62 17.58 -17.60
CA PRO A 316 33.81 17.48 -18.43
C PRO A 316 35.04 17.36 -17.52
N GLU A 317 35.84 16.31 -17.73
CA GLU A 317 37.15 16.18 -17.10
C GLU A 317 38.04 17.34 -17.55
N ASN A 318 38.42 18.20 -16.59
CA ASN A 318 39.46 19.20 -16.79
C ASN A 318 40.79 18.47 -17.00
N GLY A 319 41.40 18.68 -18.17
CA GLY A 319 42.73 18.18 -18.50
C GLY A 319 43.79 18.71 -17.54
N SER A 320 44.59 17.81 -16.98
CA SER A 320 45.84 18.14 -16.31
C SER A 320 46.97 18.16 -17.34
N ASN A 321 47.55 19.34 -17.56
CA ASN A 321 48.86 19.50 -18.19
C ASN A 321 49.93 18.92 -17.24
N ASP A 322 50.65 17.90 -17.69
CA ASP A 322 51.90 17.46 -17.04
C ASP A 322 53.09 18.07 -17.80
N GLU A 323 53.74 19.04 -17.14
CA GLU A 323 55.00 19.64 -17.55
C GLU A 323 56.14 18.78 -16.98
N SER A 324 56.87 18.10 -17.85
CA SER A 324 57.98 17.21 -17.48
C SER A 324 59.33 17.93 -17.56
N ALA A 325 60.03 18.06 -16.43
CA ALA A 325 61.46 18.41 -16.33
C ALA A 325 61.93 18.19 -14.88
N THR A 326 63.07 17.62 -14.51
CA THR A 326 64.21 16.91 -15.11
C THR A 326 65.01 16.38 -13.90
N ALA A 327 65.74 15.26 -14.00
CA ALA A 327 67.14 15.15 -13.54
C ALA A 327 67.65 13.71 -13.62
N ALA A 328 68.76 13.55 -14.34
CA ALA A 328 69.58 12.36 -14.43
C ALA A 328 70.65 12.32 -13.31
N SER A 329 71.13 11.11 -12.99
CA SER A 329 72.46 10.67 -12.47
C SER A 329 72.21 9.40 -11.64
N ALA A 330 72.84 8.24 -11.82
CA ALA A 330 74.05 7.81 -12.51
C ALA A 330 73.89 6.36 -12.99
#